data_AF-A0A1S3HLM0-F1
#
_entry.id   AF-A0A1S3HLM0-F1
#
_cell.length_a   1.000
_cell.length_b   1.000
_cell.length_c   1.000
_cell.angle_alpha   90.00
_cell.angle_beta   90.00
_cell.angle_gamma   90.00
#
_symmetry.space_group_name_H-M   'P 1'
#
loop_
_entity.id
_entity.type
_entity.pdbx_description
1 polymer ?
#
loop_
_entity_poly.entity_id
_entity_poly.type
_entity_poly.pdbx_seq_one_letter_code
_entity_poly.pdbx_strand_id
1 'polypeptide(L)'
;MQQVQRSDNSFNKTLQGVEQMVKNSLLTDASIQAEKAALTNQVATLKQELQQLKDSSKRERTLLTNKIQSLEQQQHMLVQQTSNVIDQLLTGRIRLVNGSHSREGRIEVFYKGQWGTVCDDRFDVKDARVVCRQLGYPTAYPTVYASARFGQGTDPIWLDDLDCVGSELDIKSCANRGWGKHDCFHTEDVGVSC
;
A
#
# COMPACT_ATOMS: atom_id res chain seq x y z
N MET A 1 34.28 23.19 -11.25
CA MET A 1 33.07 22.73 -11.95
C MET A 1 32.07 22.23 -10.92
N GLN A 2 31.29 23.15 -10.35
CA GLN A 2 30.14 22.84 -9.50
C GLN A 2 28.90 23.24 -10.29
N GLN A 3 28.00 22.28 -10.54
CA GLN A 3 26.55 22.42 -10.75
C GLN A 3 26.04 21.18 -11.48
N VAL A 4 25.48 20.19 -10.76
CA VAL A 4 24.25 19.42 -11.08
C VAL A 4 23.90 18.56 -9.84
N GLN A 5 23.35 19.14 -8.76
CA GLN A 5 22.84 18.35 -7.62
C GLN A 5 21.59 19.00 -6.97
N ARG A 6 20.64 19.49 -7.77
CA ARG A 6 19.38 20.07 -7.23
C ARG A 6 18.07 19.59 -7.85
N SER A 7 18.06 18.64 -8.80
CA SER A 7 16.81 18.21 -9.47
C SER A 7 16.14 16.95 -8.90
N ASP A 8 16.89 16.00 -8.34
CA ASP A 8 16.35 14.62 -8.20
C ASP A 8 15.46 14.42 -6.95
N ASN A 9 15.61 15.28 -5.93
CA ASN A 9 14.82 15.20 -4.71
C ASN A 9 13.36 15.68 -4.90
N SER A 10 13.08 16.37 -6.01
CA SER A 10 11.73 16.83 -6.36
C SER A 10 10.91 15.70 -6.96
N PHE A 11 11.47 14.89 -7.87
CA PHE A 11 10.72 13.88 -8.63
C PHE A 11 10.20 12.73 -7.75
N ASN A 12 10.99 12.23 -6.80
CA ASN A 12 10.55 11.15 -5.91
C ASN A 12 9.61 11.62 -4.81
N LYS A 13 9.82 12.84 -4.28
CA LYS A 13 8.81 13.50 -3.45
C LYS A 13 7.53 13.76 -4.23
N THR A 14 7.63 14.04 -5.53
CA THR A 14 6.48 14.22 -6.42
C THR A 14 5.78 12.89 -6.67
N LEU A 15 6.48 11.77 -6.89
CA LEU A 15 5.89 10.44 -7.07
C LEU A 15 5.24 9.91 -5.79
N GLN A 16 5.92 10.02 -4.64
CA GLN A 16 5.32 9.69 -3.33
C GLN A 16 4.15 10.63 -3.02
N GLY A 17 4.26 11.91 -3.38
CA GLY A 17 3.19 12.89 -3.30
C GLY A 17 2.01 12.52 -4.19
N VAL A 18 2.24 12.08 -5.43
CA VAL A 18 1.22 11.62 -6.37
C VAL A 18 0.57 10.34 -5.89
N GLU A 19 1.32 9.37 -5.34
CA GLU A 19 0.73 8.18 -4.72
C GLU A 19 -0.18 8.53 -3.54
N GLN A 20 0.31 9.41 -2.65
CA GLN A 20 -0.49 9.87 -1.53
C GLN A 20 -1.69 10.69 -1.99
N MET A 21 -1.55 11.47 -3.05
CA MET A 21 -2.66 12.19 -3.70
C MET A 21 -3.63 11.23 -4.38
N VAL A 22 -3.19 10.12 -4.97
CA VAL A 22 -4.08 9.10 -5.57
C VAL A 22 -4.82 8.36 -4.46
N LYS A 23 -4.13 7.94 -3.40
CA LYS A 23 -4.77 7.34 -2.21
C LYS A 23 -5.79 8.30 -1.59
N ASN A 24 -5.38 9.54 -1.33
CA ASN A 24 -6.26 10.56 -0.77
C ASN A 24 -7.40 10.85 -1.73
N SER A 25 -7.16 11.13 -3.01
CA SER A 25 -8.19 11.45 -3.99
C SER A 25 -9.20 10.33 -4.19
N LEU A 26 -8.80 9.05 -4.17
CA LEU A 26 -9.74 7.92 -4.30
C LEU A 26 -10.54 7.71 -3.00
N LEU A 27 -9.91 7.85 -1.84
CA LEU A 27 -10.58 7.70 -0.54
C LEU A 27 -11.40 8.94 -0.14
N THR A 28 -11.07 10.12 -0.65
CA THR A 28 -11.74 11.41 -0.40
C THR A 28 -12.50 11.91 -1.61
N ASP A 29 -12.69 11.08 -2.65
CA ASP A 29 -13.47 11.47 -3.82
C ASP A 29 -14.85 11.94 -3.33
N ALA A 30 -15.19 13.18 -3.66
CA ALA A 30 -16.40 13.81 -3.15
C ALA A 30 -17.65 13.04 -3.58
N SER A 31 -17.62 12.38 -4.73
CA SER A 31 -18.70 11.55 -5.24
C SER A 31 -18.82 10.26 -4.44
N ILE A 32 -17.69 9.57 -4.18
CA ILE A 32 -17.67 8.34 -3.37
C ILE A 32 -18.07 8.63 -1.92
N GLN A 33 -17.60 9.75 -1.35
CA GLN A 33 -17.96 10.16 0.01
C GLN A 33 -19.42 10.61 0.10
N ALA A 34 -19.94 11.31 -0.91
CA ALA A 34 -21.36 11.66 -0.96
C ALA A 34 -22.25 10.42 -1.03
N GLU A 35 -21.88 9.43 -1.86
CA GLU A 35 -22.60 8.17 -1.99
C GLU A 35 -22.52 7.33 -0.70
N LYS A 36 -21.33 7.23 -0.09
CA LYS A 36 -21.14 6.59 1.23
C LYS A 36 -21.96 7.28 2.32
N ALA A 37 -22.01 8.60 2.35
CA ALA A 37 -22.77 9.37 3.32
C ALA A 37 -24.29 9.19 3.10
N ALA A 38 -24.75 9.21 1.85
CA ALA A 38 -26.14 8.96 1.50
C ALA A 38 -26.59 7.55 1.95
N LEU A 39 -25.78 6.52 1.68
CA LEU A 39 -26.04 5.15 2.14
C LEU A 39 -26.05 5.05 3.68
N THR A 40 -25.10 5.71 4.35
CA THR A 40 -25.01 5.73 5.82
C THR A 40 -26.27 6.35 6.44
N ASN A 41 -26.72 7.48 5.88
CA ASN A 41 -27.93 8.16 6.33
C ASN A 41 -29.18 7.31 6.09
N GLN A 42 -29.28 6.63 4.94
CA GLN A 42 -30.40 5.72 4.67
C GLN A 42 -30.44 4.55 5.66
N VAL A 43 -29.30 3.93 5.95
CA VAL A 43 -29.21 2.84 6.94
C VAL A 43 -29.61 3.35 8.34
N ALA A 44 -29.16 4.54 8.73
CA ALA A 44 -29.53 5.14 10.01
C ALA A 44 -31.04 5.37 10.13
N THR A 45 -31.68 5.92 9.10
CA THR A 45 -33.13 6.13 9.06
C THR A 45 -33.90 4.80 9.15
N LEU A 46 -33.51 3.79 8.38
CA LEU A 46 -34.18 2.48 8.41
C LEU A 46 -34.00 1.78 9.76
N LYS A 47 -32.85 1.92 10.43
CA LYS A 47 -32.63 1.41 11.78
C LYS A 47 -33.55 2.10 12.81
N GLN A 48 -33.82 3.39 12.64
CA GLN A 48 -34.78 4.11 13.49
C GLN A 48 -36.21 3.64 13.24
N GLU A 49 -36.64 3.50 11.98
CA GLU A 49 -37.97 2.96 11.63
C GLU A 49 -38.16 1.55 12.20
N LEU A 50 -37.14 0.69 12.11
CA LEU A 50 -37.16 -0.65 12.69
C LEU A 50 -37.35 -0.62 14.22
N GLN A 51 -36.75 0.34 14.90
CA GLN A 51 -36.87 0.51 16.35
C GLN A 51 -38.26 1.01 16.77
N GLN A 52 -38.94 1.78 15.92
CA GLN A 52 -40.30 2.27 16.14
C GLN A 52 -41.37 1.19 15.89
N LEU A 53 -41.06 0.16 15.10
CA LEU A 53 -41.97 -0.95 14.77
C LEU A 53 -42.04 -2.04 15.85
N LYS A 54 -41.63 -1.76 17.10
CA LYS A 54 -41.55 -2.75 18.19
C LYS A 54 -42.84 -3.55 18.43
N ASP A 55 -44.01 -3.03 18.07
CA ASP A 55 -45.32 -3.69 18.27
C ASP A 55 -46.12 -3.96 16.97
N SER A 56 -45.59 -3.60 15.80
CA SER A 56 -46.35 -3.63 14.54
C SER A 56 -45.69 -4.56 13.50
N SER A 57 -46.53 -5.33 12.79
CA SER A 57 -46.23 -6.15 11.60
C SER A 57 -44.87 -6.86 11.53
N LYS A 58 -44.83 -8.17 11.87
CA LYS A 58 -43.66 -9.05 11.61
C LYS A 58 -43.17 -8.95 10.16
N ARG A 59 -44.08 -8.80 9.20
CA ARG A 59 -43.76 -8.67 7.76
C ARG A 59 -42.98 -7.39 7.45
N GLU A 60 -43.36 -6.27 8.05
CA GLU A 60 -42.73 -4.96 7.85
C GLU A 60 -41.33 -4.92 8.48
N ARG A 61 -41.17 -5.53 9.67
CA ARG A 61 -39.85 -5.72 10.28
C ARG A 61 -38.92 -6.58 9.44
N THR A 62 -39.41 -7.69 8.88
CA THR A 62 -38.61 -8.52 7.96
C THR A 62 -38.20 -7.73 6.71
N LEU A 63 -39.11 -6.94 6.13
CA LEU A 63 -38.82 -6.12 4.95
C LEU A 63 -37.73 -5.07 5.22
N LEU A 64 -37.82 -4.35 6.33
CA LEU A 64 -36.82 -3.34 6.71
C LEU A 64 -35.46 -3.97 7.03
N THR A 65 -35.46 -5.12 7.73
CA THR A 65 -34.22 -5.84 8.03
C THR A 65 -33.50 -6.27 6.75
N ASN A 66 -34.22 -6.84 5.79
CA ASN A 66 -33.66 -7.22 4.48
C ASN A 66 -33.14 -6.00 3.71
N LYS A 67 -33.82 -4.85 3.81
CA LYS A 67 -33.38 -3.60 3.17
C LYS A 67 -32.11 -3.04 3.81
N ILE A 68 -32.01 -3.06 5.14
CA ILE A 68 -30.79 -2.68 5.88
C ILE A 68 -29.63 -3.58 5.45
N GLN A 69 -29.83 -4.90 5.44
CA GLN A 69 -28.79 -5.85 5.04
C GLN A 69 -28.32 -5.62 3.59
N SER A 70 -29.25 -5.36 2.67
CA SER A 70 -28.93 -5.04 1.27
C SER A 70 -28.11 -3.75 1.15
N LEU A 71 -28.47 -2.70 1.89
CA LEU A 71 -27.72 -1.43 1.89
C LEU A 71 -26.34 -1.56 2.55
N GLU A 72 -26.23 -2.34 3.63
CA GLU A 72 -24.94 -2.65 4.25
C GLU A 72 -24.03 -3.44 3.29
N GLN A 73 -24.59 -4.37 2.51
CA GLN A 73 -23.86 -5.08 1.47
C GLN A 73 -23.42 -4.15 0.32
N GLN A 74 -24.29 -3.24 -0.12
CA GLN A 74 -23.93 -2.24 -1.13
C GLN A 74 -22.80 -1.32 -0.65
N GLN A 75 -22.86 -0.86 0.60
CA GLN A 75 -21.80 -0.06 1.21
C GLN A 75 -20.47 -0.83 1.26
N HIS A 76 -20.50 -2.11 1.65
CA HIS A 76 -19.31 -2.94 1.67
C HIS A 76 -18.72 -3.15 0.27
N MET A 77 -19.56 -3.38 -0.75
CA MET A 77 -19.10 -3.49 -2.14
C MET A 77 -18.42 -2.20 -2.63
N LEU A 78 -18.99 -1.03 -2.32
CA LEU A 78 -18.41 0.26 -2.74
C LEU A 78 -17.02 0.47 -2.12
N VAL A 79 -16.86 0.19 -0.82
CA VAL A 79 -15.56 0.29 -0.14
C VAL A 79 -14.56 -0.72 -0.72
N GLN A 80 -15.00 -1.94 -1.01
CA GLN A 80 -14.15 -2.97 -1.60
C GLN A 80 -13.69 -2.59 -3.02
N GLN A 81 -14.58 -1.99 -3.83
CA GLN A 81 -14.22 -1.49 -5.16
C GLN A 81 -13.11 -0.44 -5.09
N THR A 82 -13.20 0.52 -4.15
CA THR A 82 -12.15 1.52 -3.94
C THR A 82 -10.84 0.88 -3.48
N SER A 83 -10.89 -0.09 -2.55
CA SER A 83 -9.70 -0.82 -2.09
C SER A 83 -9.01 -1.58 -3.22
N ASN A 84 -9.79 -2.23 -4.09
CA ASN A 84 -9.25 -2.99 -5.22
C ASN A 84 -8.50 -2.09 -6.21
N VAL A 85 -9.00 -0.87 -6.46
CA VAL A 85 -8.32 0.10 -7.34
C VAL A 85 -7.00 0.57 -6.72
N ILE A 86 -6.98 0.83 -5.41
CA ILE A 86 -5.76 1.21 -4.69
C ILE A 86 -4.72 0.10 -4.79
N ASP A 87 -5.12 -1.15 -4.55
CA ASP A 87 -4.23 -2.31 -4.68
C ASP A 87 -3.69 -2.46 -6.10
N GLN A 88 -4.56 -2.31 -7.10
CA GLN A 88 -4.17 -2.45 -8.50
C GLN A 88 -3.15 -1.38 -8.93
N LEU A 89 -3.28 -0.15 -8.42
CA LEU A 89 -2.39 0.95 -8.79
C LEU A 89 -1.07 0.96 -8.02
N LEU A 90 -1.08 0.49 -6.76
CA LEU A 90 0.04 0.70 -5.84
C LEU A 90 0.80 -0.58 -5.50
N THR A 91 0.32 -1.75 -5.93
CA THR A 91 1.06 -2.99 -5.73
C THR A 91 2.45 -2.93 -6.35
N GLY A 92 3.45 -3.21 -5.52
CA GLY A 92 4.87 -3.19 -5.89
C GLY A 92 5.51 -1.80 -5.85
N ARG A 93 4.78 -0.75 -5.42
CA ARG A 93 5.40 0.56 -5.12
C ARG A 93 6.33 0.42 -3.91
N ILE A 94 7.39 1.20 -3.91
CA ILE A 94 8.46 1.12 -2.92
C ILE A 94 8.74 2.48 -2.26
N ARG A 95 9.19 2.44 -1.01
CA ARG A 95 9.72 3.60 -0.29
C ARG A 95 10.93 3.18 0.55
N LEU A 96 11.80 4.16 0.82
CA LEU A 96 12.91 4.00 1.76
C LEU A 96 12.56 4.71 3.07
N VAL A 97 12.75 4.01 4.20
CA VAL A 97 12.39 4.48 5.53
C VAL A 97 13.60 4.46 6.46
N ASN A 98 13.68 5.41 7.39
CA ASN A 98 14.73 5.51 8.42
C ASN A 98 16.18 5.69 7.92
N GLY A 99 16.38 6.14 6.66
CA GLY A 99 17.68 6.58 6.18
C GLY A 99 18.09 7.95 6.73
N SER A 100 19.40 8.25 6.72
CA SER A 100 19.88 9.60 7.08
C SER A 100 19.61 10.63 5.97
N HIS A 101 19.34 10.17 4.75
CA HIS A 101 18.93 10.98 3.60
C HIS A 101 17.96 10.21 2.68
N SER A 102 17.38 10.88 1.69
CA SER A 102 16.30 10.33 0.86
C SER A 102 16.67 9.15 -0.06
N ARG A 103 17.97 8.90 -0.26
CA ARG A 103 18.49 7.81 -1.11
C ARG A 103 18.84 6.53 -0.37
N GLU A 104 18.66 6.49 0.94
CA GLU A 104 18.94 5.29 1.72
C GLU A 104 17.82 4.97 2.71
N GLY A 105 17.78 3.73 3.19
CA GLY A 105 16.83 3.29 4.20
C GLY A 105 16.43 1.83 4.05
N ARG A 106 15.61 1.36 4.99
CA ARG A 106 14.90 0.08 4.90
C ARG A 106 13.95 0.14 3.71
N ILE A 107 13.91 -0.94 2.94
CA ILE A 107 12.98 -1.06 1.81
C ILE A 107 11.62 -1.49 2.35
N GLU A 108 10.59 -0.73 2.00
CA GLU A 108 9.20 -1.14 2.17
C GLU A 108 8.48 -1.17 0.82
N VAL A 109 7.67 -2.20 0.61
CA VAL A 109 6.87 -2.43 -0.59
C VAL A 109 5.38 -2.44 -0.25
N PHE A 110 4.53 -1.93 -1.14
CA PHE A 110 3.09 -1.89 -0.93
C PHE A 110 2.40 -3.10 -1.58
N TYR A 111 1.55 -3.78 -0.82
CA TYR A 111 0.73 -4.89 -1.28
C TYR A 111 -0.53 -5.02 -0.43
N LYS A 112 -1.69 -5.27 -1.07
CA LYS A 112 -2.99 -5.47 -0.39
C LYS A 112 -3.32 -4.40 0.67
N GLY A 113 -3.23 -3.14 0.30
CA GLY A 113 -3.63 -2.02 1.14
C GLY A 113 -2.58 -1.61 2.18
N GLN A 114 -1.48 -2.36 2.32
CA GLN A 114 -0.54 -2.19 3.42
C GLN A 114 0.91 -2.13 2.92
N TRP A 115 1.73 -1.33 3.61
CA TRP A 115 3.18 -1.39 3.46
C TRP A 115 3.73 -2.61 4.20
N GLY A 116 4.86 -3.11 3.78
CA GLY A 116 5.57 -4.20 4.45
C GLY A 116 7.01 -4.26 3.99
N THR A 117 7.84 -5.02 4.69
CA THR A 117 9.29 -5.03 4.47
C THR A 117 9.71 -6.11 3.46
N VAL A 118 11.01 -6.14 3.17
CA VAL A 118 11.65 -7.13 2.29
C VAL A 118 12.75 -7.81 3.10
N CYS A 119 12.85 -9.13 3.02
CA CYS A 119 13.92 -9.89 3.66
C CYS A 119 15.27 -9.69 2.95
N ASP A 120 16.37 -9.80 3.69
CA ASP A 120 17.74 -9.73 3.17
C ASP A 120 18.28 -11.04 2.58
N ASP A 121 17.55 -12.15 2.74
CA ASP A 121 17.89 -13.44 2.15
C ASP A 121 17.97 -13.34 0.62
N ARG A 122 19.15 -13.70 0.10
CA ARG A 122 19.58 -13.61 -1.32
C ARG A 122 19.55 -12.20 -1.93
N PHE A 123 19.17 -11.17 -1.18
CA PHE A 123 19.10 -9.82 -1.69
C PHE A 123 20.50 -9.29 -2.04
N ASP A 124 20.73 -9.02 -3.32
CA ASP A 124 22.02 -8.63 -3.86
C ASP A 124 22.02 -7.25 -4.56
N VAL A 125 23.15 -6.89 -5.16
CA VAL A 125 23.35 -5.59 -5.82
C VAL A 125 22.50 -5.41 -7.08
N LYS A 126 22.01 -6.48 -7.70
CA LYS A 126 21.09 -6.42 -8.84
C LYS A 126 19.69 -6.06 -8.36
N ASP A 127 19.25 -6.62 -7.23
CA ASP A 127 17.99 -6.26 -6.59
C ASP A 127 17.99 -4.78 -6.18
N ALA A 128 19.07 -4.36 -5.51
CA ALA A 128 19.27 -2.97 -5.14
C ALA A 128 19.26 -2.03 -6.36
N ARG A 129 19.77 -2.49 -7.51
CA ARG A 129 19.73 -1.73 -8.76
C ARG A 129 18.30 -1.52 -9.26
N VAL A 130 17.45 -2.54 -9.18
CA VAL A 130 16.02 -2.43 -9.53
C VAL A 130 15.34 -1.44 -8.59
N VAL A 131 15.56 -1.56 -7.28
CA VAL A 131 15.00 -0.64 -6.25
C VAL A 131 15.41 0.81 -6.54
N CYS A 132 16.70 1.07 -6.72
CA CYS A 132 17.20 2.42 -6.98
C CYS A 132 16.64 2.97 -8.30
N ARG A 133 16.58 2.17 -9.37
CA ARG A 133 16.00 2.59 -10.66
C ARG A 133 14.50 2.88 -10.54
N GLN A 134 13.75 2.02 -9.86
CA GLN A 134 12.31 2.19 -9.67
C GLN A 134 12.01 3.45 -8.85
N LEU A 135 12.89 3.81 -7.91
CA LEU A 135 12.89 5.09 -7.22
C LEU A 135 13.54 6.22 -8.03
N GLY A 136 13.85 6.07 -9.32
CA GLY A 136 14.43 7.15 -10.12
C GLY A 136 15.80 7.67 -9.65
N TYR A 137 16.53 6.90 -8.83
CA TYR A 137 17.87 7.24 -8.38
C TYR A 137 18.95 6.67 -9.31
N PRO A 138 20.17 7.24 -9.29
CA PRO A 138 21.31 6.66 -9.97
C PRO A 138 21.55 5.21 -9.53
N THR A 139 21.97 4.38 -10.47
CA THR A 139 22.15 2.93 -10.30
C THR A 139 23.62 2.51 -10.22
N ALA A 140 24.53 3.48 -10.19
CA ALA A 140 25.96 3.24 -10.12
C ALA A 140 26.33 2.89 -8.66
N TYR A 141 26.67 1.62 -8.43
CA TYR A 141 27.17 1.09 -7.16
C TYR A 141 26.19 1.22 -5.97
N PRO A 142 24.97 0.66 -6.06
CA PRO A 142 24.09 0.61 -4.90
C PRO A 142 24.73 -0.25 -3.80
N THR A 143 24.52 0.15 -2.55
CA THR A 143 24.97 -0.61 -1.37
C THR A 143 23.79 -1.31 -0.73
N VAL A 144 23.94 -2.57 -0.38
CA VAL A 144 22.95 -3.38 0.33
C VAL A 144 23.30 -3.41 1.82
N TYR A 145 22.29 -3.30 2.66
CA TYR A 145 22.40 -3.41 4.11
C TYR A 145 21.45 -4.48 4.62
N ALA A 146 22.04 -5.52 5.21
CA ALA A 146 21.34 -6.61 5.86
C ALA A 146 21.10 -6.32 7.36
N SER A 147 20.43 -7.24 8.02
CA SER A 147 20.24 -7.32 9.47
C SER A 147 19.58 -6.08 10.07
N ALA A 148 18.55 -5.55 9.40
CA ALA A 148 17.77 -4.40 9.85
C ALA A 148 18.62 -3.16 10.20
N ARG A 149 19.65 -2.86 9.39
CA ARG A 149 20.57 -1.72 9.59
C ARG A 149 19.86 -0.38 9.81
N PHE A 150 18.73 -0.16 9.14
CA PHE A 150 17.90 1.04 9.26
C PHE A 150 16.73 0.85 10.26
N GLY A 151 16.85 -0.12 11.16
CA GLY A 151 15.83 -0.53 12.11
C GLY A 151 14.81 -1.49 11.50
N GLN A 152 14.13 -2.19 12.39
CA GLN A 152 13.09 -3.19 12.08
C GLN A 152 11.78 -2.52 11.67
N GLY A 153 11.05 -3.15 10.76
CA GLY A 153 9.64 -2.91 10.53
C GLY A 153 8.76 -3.55 11.60
N THR A 154 7.46 -3.31 11.47
CA THR A 154 6.42 -3.90 12.35
C THR A 154 5.23 -4.46 11.56
N ASP A 155 5.19 -4.17 10.27
CA ASP A 155 4.16 -4.61 9.31
C ASP A 155 4.64 -5.89 8.60
N PRO A 156 3.82 -6.61 7.81
CA PRO A 156 4.22 -7.88 7.21
C PRO A 156 5.53 -7.82 6.41
N ILE A 157 6.26 -8.94 6.34
CA ILE A 157 7.36 -9.11 5.38
C ILE A 157 6.74 -9.59 4.07
N TRP A 158 6.83 -8.79 3.02
CA TRP A 158 6.11 -9.05 1.77
C TRP A 158 6.90 -9.85 0.75
N LEU A 159 8.22 -9.67 0.70
CA LEU A 159 9.09 -10.30 -0.30
C LEU A 159 10.29 -10.95 0.38
N ASP A 160 10.70 -12.07 -0.18
CA ASP A 160 11.79 -12.92 0.27
C ASP A 160 12.35 -13.73 -0.92
N ASP A 161 13.61 -14.14 -0.84
CA ASP A 161 14.47 -14.67 -1.91
C ASP A 161 14.32 -13.87 -3.21
N LEU A 162 14.51 -12.56 -3.14
CA LEU A 162 14.44 -11.72 -4.33
C LEU A 162 15.64 -12.05 -5.25
N ASP A 163 15.35 -12.35 -6.51
CA ASP A 163 16.35 -12.75 -7.51
C ASP A 163 16.13 -11.97 -8.81
N CYS A 164 16.44 -10.68 -8.77
CA CYS A 164 16.42 -9.82 -9.95
C CYS A 164 17.62 -10.09 -10.87
N VAL A 165 17.38 -10.06 -12.18
CA VAL A 165 18.43 -9.97 -13.21
C VAL A 165 19.10 -8.58 -13.20
N GLY A 166 18.37 -7.56 -12.75
CA GLY A 166 18.82 -6.17 -12.61
C GLY A 166 18.31 -5.24 -13.71
N SER A 167 17.49 -5.72 -14.63
CA SER A 167 16.89 -4.96 -15.76
C SER A 167 15.37 -4.76 -15.63
N GLU A 168 14.76 -5.36 -14.61
CA GLU A 168 13.34 -5.27 -14.30
C GLU A 168 12.88 -3.82 -14.05
N LEU A 169 11.69 -3.47 -14.50
CA LEU A 169 11.16 -2.12 -14.30
C LEU A 169 10.79 -1.85 -12.84
N ASP A 170 10.37 -2.88 -12.11
CA ASP A 170 9.95 -2.80 -10.72
C ASP A 170 10.30 -4.08 -9.94
N ILE A 171 10.34 -3.94 -8.61
CA ILE A 171 10.73 -5.02 -7.68
C ILE A 171 9.80 -6.24 -7.76
N LYS A 172 8.51 -6.05 -8.07
CA LYS A 172 7.53 -7.13 -8.15
C LYS A 172 7.71 -8.01 -9.40
N SER A 173 8.46 -7.53 -10.40
CA SER A 173 8.77 -8.28 -11.61
C SER A 173 9.96 -9.22 -11.44
N CYS A 174 10.72 -9.09 -10.35
CA CYS A 174 11.80 -10.01 -10.04
C CYS A 174 11.26 -11.35 -9.53
N ALA A 175 11.99 -12.44 -9.76
CA ALA A 175 11.67 -13.73 -9.16
C ALA A 175 11.74 -13.61 -7.62
N ASN A 176 10.79 -14.25 -6.94
CA ASN A 176 10.68 -14.29 -5.48
C ASN A 176 9.76 -15.46 -5.05
N ARG A 177 9.65 -15.74 -3.75
CA ARG A 177 8.81 -16.84 -3.21
C ARG A 177 7.30 -16.59 -3.35
N GLY A 178 6.90 -15.37 -3.67
CA GLY A 178 5.52 -14.89 -3.72
C GLY A 178 5.15 -14.06 -2.49
N TRP A 179 4.16 -13.17 -2.65
CA TRP A 179 3.75 -12.22 -1.62
C TRP A 179 3.45 -12.86 -0.25
N GLY A 180 4.13 -12.38 0.79
CA GLY A 180 3.94 -12.81 2.17
C GLY A 180 4.44 -14.22 2.49
N LYS A 181 5.20 -14.84 1.57
CA LYS A 181 5.84 -16.15 1.79
C LYS A 181 7.31 -15.91 2.10
N HIS A 182 7.67 -16.12 3.36
CA HIS A 182 9.02 -15.96 3.87
C HIS A 182 9.23 -16.86 5.09
N ASP A 183 10.48 -17.10 5.46
CA ASP A 183 10.90 -17.67 6.75
C ASP A 183 11.69 -16.69 7.62
N CYS A 184 11.76 -15.42 7.22
CA CYS A 184 12.48 -14.36 7.91
C CYS A 184 11.72 -13.73 9.09
N PHE A 185 12.48 -13.04 9.95
CA PHE A 185 12.00 -12.10 10.97
C PHE A 185 12.41 -10.66 10.63
N HIS A 186 11.83 -9.65 11.30
CA HIS A 186 12.19 -8.25 11.05
C HIS A 186 13.65 -7.90 11.37
N THR A 187 14.37 -8.75 12.11
CA THR A 187 15.83 -8.64 12.24
C THR A 187 16.56 -8.76 10.90
N GLU A 188 15.91 -9.27 9.86
CA GLU A 188 16.42 -9.52 8.51
C GLU A 188 15.83 -8.55 7.48
N ASP A 189 15.19 -7.46 7.93
CA ASP A 189 14.69 -6.45 6.99
C ASP A 189 15.86 -5.78 6.24
N VAL A 190 15.81 -5.84 4.91
CA VAL A 190 16.86 -5.29 4.05
C VAL A 190 16.69 -3.79 3.81
N GLY A 191 17.81 -3.10 3.68
CA GLY A 191 17.88 -1.72 3.23
C GLY A 191 18.91 -1.51 2.14
N VAL A 192 18.86 -0.34 1.51
CA VAL A 192 19.81 0.04 0.46
C VAL A 192 20.28 1.48 0.64
N SER A 193 21.42 1.81 0.01
CA SER A 193 21.73 3.18 -0.41
C SER A 193 21.91 3.22 -1.92
N CYS A 194 21.14 4.11 -2.53
CA CYS A 194 21.39 4.72 -3.84
C CYS A 194 22.15 6.05 -3.63
#